data_AF-A0A7Y2ZYP4-F1
#
_entry.id   AF-A0A7Y2ZYP4-F1
#
_cell.length_a   1.000
_cell.length_b   1.000
_cell.length_c   1.000
_cell.angle_alpha   90.00
_cell.angle_beta   90.00
_cell.angle_gamma   90.00
#
_symmetry.space_group_name_H-M   'P 1'
#
loop_
_entity.id
_entity.type
_entity.pdbx_description
1 polymer ?
#
loop_
_entity_poly.entity_id
_entity_poly.type
_entity_poly.pdbx_seq_one_letter_code
_entity_poly.pdbx_strand_id
1 'polypeptide(L)'
;MEKQNEKIPSPKEIEKEISEFLSKKYKNNVKVITPVVLPQELPLEKESPKKAKKINFDLLPEDLIAYLDQYMVKQDMAKAILATKICTHFNRIKHAEDSPDDFNEMVGGIKNNVLMIGPTGVGKTYIIKLIAKKIGVPFVKGDATKFSETGYVGGDVEDLVRDLVREADDDIQLAQHGIIYIDEIDKIASSHNLIGADVSRTGVQRALLKPMEETEIDLKVP
;
A
#
# COMPACT_ATOMS: atom_id res chain seq x y z
N MET A 1 -51.71 -10.21 18.10
CA MET A 1 -50.68 -10.06 19.14
C MET A 1 -49.84 -8.86 18.75
N GLU A 2 -50.03 -7.76 19.45
CA GLU A 2 -49.52 -6.43 19.13
C GLU A 2 -48.03 -6.32 19.49
N LYS A 3 -47.26 -5.68 18.61
CA LYS A 3 -45.83 -5.38 18.80
C LYS A 3 -45.68 -4.35 19.92
N GLN A 4 -45.08 -4.74 21.04
CA GLN A 4 -44.64 -3.79 22.06
C GLN A 4 -43.42 -3.03 21.54
N ASN A 5 -43.55 -1.70 21.53
CA ASN A 5 -42.55 -0.75 21.07
C ASN A 5 -41.71 -0.36 22.29
N GLU A 6 -40.57 -1.04 22.51
CA GLU A 6 -39.65 -0.72 23.60
C GLU A 6 -38.92 0.59 23.28
N LYS A 7 -39.42 1.71 23.81
CA LYS A 7 -38.68 2.98 23.84
C LYS A 7 -37.52 2.84 24.84
N ILE A 8 -36.31 2.83 24.33
CA ILE A 8 -35.09 2.96 25.15
C ILE A 8 -35.17 4.32 25.86
N PRO A 9 -35.16 4.37 27.21
CA PRO A 9 -35.32 5.61 27.94
C PRO A 9 -34.12 6.54 27.70
N SER A 10 -34.39 7.84 27.61
CA SER A 10 -33.35 8.83 27.38
C SER A 10 -32.44 8.97 28.62
N PRO A 11 -31.15 9.32 28.46
CA PRO A 11 -30.21 9.42 29.58
C PRO A 11 -30.69 10.31 30.74
N LYS A 12 -31.48 11.36 30.42
CA LYS A 12 -32.04 12.29 31.41
C LYS A 12 -33.19 11.69 32.23
N GLU A 13 -33.95 10.76 31.65
CA GLU A 13 -35.02 10.05 32.36
C GLU A 13 -34.43 9.07 33.37
N ILE A 14 -33.34 8.38 32.99
CA ILE A 14 -32.59 7.46 33.86
C ILE A 14 -31.99 8.21 35.06
N GLU A 15 -31.38 9.38 34.84
CA GLU A 15 -30.84 10.21 35.93
C GLU A 15 -31.92 10.63 36.93
N LYS A 16 -33.11 10.98 36.44
CA LYS A 16 -34.24 11.40 37.28
C LYS A 16 -34.75 10.23 38.13
N GLU A 17 -34.91 9.05 37.55
CA GLU A 17 -35.34 7.85 38.29
C GLU A 17 -34.32 7.42 39.34
N ILE A 18 -33.02 7.45 39.03
CA ILE A 18 -31.95 7.10 39.97
C ILE A 18 -31.91 8.10 41.14
N SER A 19 -32.11 9.39 40.86
CA SER A 19 -32.17 10.44 41.88
C SER A 19 -33.39 10.30 42.80
N GLU A 20 -34.58 10.03 42.24
CA GLU A 20 -35.81 9.78 43.00
C GLU A 20 -35.70 8.50 43.84
N PHE A 21 -35.06 7.44 43.33
CA PHE A 21 -34.85 6.20 44.07
C PHE A 21 -33.92 6.39 45.27
N LEU A 22 -32.80 7.08 45.09
CA LEU A 22 -31.80 7.28 46.13
C LEU A 22 -32.27 8.24 47.22
N SER A 23 -33.03 9.29 46.86
CA SER A 23 -33.63 10.22 47.83
C SER A 23 -34.68 9.52 48.71
N LYS A 24 -35.51 8.64 48.12
CA LYS A 24 -36.52 7.86 48.86
C LYS A 24 -35.90 6.85 49.83
N LYS A 25 -34.76 6.26 49.46
CA LYS A 25 -34.08 5.23 50.27
C LYS A 25 -33.19 5.80 51.38
N TYR A 26 -32.60 6.98 51.19
CA TYR A 26 -31.58 7.52 52.10
C TYR A 26 -31.88 8.90 52.73
N LYS A 27 -33.13 9.39 52.67
CA LYS A 27 -33.64 10.61 53.35
C LYS A 27 -32.64 11.79 53.39
N ASN A 28 -32.67 12.62 52.34
CA ASN A 28 -32.13 13.99 52.23
C ASN A 28 -30.65 14.28 52.61
N ASN A 29 -29.82 13.28 52.94
CA ASN A 29 -28.41 13.52 53.27
C ASN A 29 -27.40 12.96 52.26
N VAL A 30 -27.83 12.59 51.04
CA VAL A 30 -26.93 12.03 50.03
C VAL A 30 -27.03 12.84 48.74
N LYS A 31 -25.95 13.57 48.42
CA LYS A 31 -25.77 14.25 47.13
C LYS A 31 -24.99 13.30 46.22
N VAL A 32 -25.69 12.64 45.31
CA VAL A 32 -25.08 11.71 44.35
C VAL A 32 -24.35 12.55 43.30
N ILE A 33 -23.03 12.64 43.44
CA ILE A 33 -22.17 13.17 42.38
C ILE A 33 -21.82 11.96 41.52
N THR A 34 -22.64 11.68 40.52
CA THR A 34 -22.22 10.78 39.44
C THR A 34 -21.07 11.49 38.74
N PRO A 35 -19.83 10.97 38.73
CA PRO A 35 -18.88 11.43 37.74
C PRO A 35 -19.47 10.92 36.44
N VAL A 36 -20.15 11.80 35.71
CA VAL A 36 -20.38 11.59 34.30
C VAL A 36 -18.97 11.67 33.70
N VAL A 37 -18.24 10.56 33.77
CA VAL A 37 -17.34 10.21 32.69
C VAL A 37 -18.30 9.95 31.55
N LEU A 38 -18.71 11.04 30.89
CA LEU A 38 -18.94 10.96 29.47
C LEU A 38 -17.71 10.20 29.00
N PRO A 39 -17.83 9.15 28.17
CA PRO A 39 -16.83 9.02 27.15
C PRO A 39 -16.79 10.43 26.59
N GLN A 40 -15.72 11.18 26.92
CA GLN A 40 -15.19 12.05 25.93
C GLN A 40 -15.05 11.05 24.78
N GLU A 41 -16.00 11.11 23.85
CA GLU A 41 -15.59 11.37 22.50
C GLU A 41 -14.52 12.47 22.66
N LEU A 42 -13.27 12.03 22.98
CA LEU A 42 -12.12 12.36 22.17
C LEU A 42 -12.78 12.55 20.83
N PRO A 43 -12.73 13.74 20.22
CA PRO A 43 -13.00 13.79 18.82
C PRO A 43 -12.21 12.59 18.29
N LEU A 44 -12.95 11.55 17.87
CA LEU A 44 -12.57 10.87 16.67
C LEU A 44 -12.49 12.09 15.80
N GLU A 45 -11.28 12.65 15.69
CA GLU A 45 -10.84 13.26 14.47
C GLU A 45 -11.32 12.22 13.49
N LYS A 46 -12.54 12.46 12.97
CA LYS A 46 -12.95 11.91 11.70
C LYS A 46 -11.80 12.44 10.89
N GLU A 47 -10.79 11.60 10.71
CA GLU A 47 -9.71 11.89 9.81
C GLU A 47 -10.47 12.33 8.58
N SER A 48 -10.46 13.65 8.36
CA SER A 48 -11.10 14.23 7.20
C SER A 48 -10.56 13.39 6.07
N PRO A 49 -11.41 12.74 5.25
CA PRO A 49 -10.95 11.73 4.29
C PRO A 49 -9.75 12.35 3.60
N LYS A 50 -8.55 11.81 3.88
CA LYS A 50 -7.30 12.41 3.43
C LYS A 50 -7.51 12.55 1.93
N LYS A 51 -7.57 13.79 1.41
CA LYS A 51 -7.81 14.00 -0.01
C LYS A 51 -6.76 13.17 -0.72
N ALA A 52 -7.20 12.16 -1.48
CA ALA A 52 -6.31 11.28 -2.22
C ALA A 52 -5.32 12.16 -2.98
N LYS A 53 -4.02 11.96 -2.72
CA LYS A 53 -2.98 12.78 -3.35
C LYS A 53 -2.95 12.40 -4.83
N LYS A 54 -3.63 13.18 -5.67
CA LYS A 54 -3.61 12.93 -7.11
C LYS A 54 -2.20 13.22 -7.63
N ILE A 55 -1.53 12.19 -8.13
CA ILE A 55 -0.20 12.33 -8.72
C ILE A 55 -0.39 12.95 -10.09
N ASN A 56 -0.08 14.24 -10.22
CA ASN A 56 -0.01 14.87 -11.53
C ASN A 56 1.38 14.62 -12.13
N PHE A 57 1.47 13.63 -13.01
CA PHE A 57 2.71 13.28 -13.69
C PHE A 57 2.84 14.06 -15.00
N ASP A 58 3.66 15.11 -14.99
CA ASP A 58 4.03 15.91 -16.17
C ASP A 58 5.56 15.91 -16.39
N LEU A 59 6.23 14.81 -16.02
CA LEU A 59 7.68 14.69 -16.09
C LEU A 59 8.12 14.17 -17.46
N LEU A 60 8.99 14.91 -18.15
CA LEU A 60 9.61 14.44 -19.39
C LEU A 60 10.77 13.49 -19.09
N PRO A 61 11.06 12.52 -19.99
CA PRO A 61 12.20 11.62 -19.82
C PRO A 61 13.53 12.35 -19.65
N GLU A 62 13.72 13.46 -20.37
CA GLU A 62 14.93 14.30 -20.30
C GLU A 62 15.12 14.92 -18.91
N ASP A 63 14.04 15.40 -18.29
CA ASP A 63 14.07 15.98 -16.93
C ASP A 63 14.42 14.92 -15.89
N LEU A 64 13.92 13.70 -16.07
CA LEU A 64 14.25 12.58 -15.18
C LEU A 64 15.71 12.17 -15.34
N ILE A 65 16.23 12.09 -16.56
CA ILE A 65 17.66 11.82 -16.81
C ILE A 65 18.53 12.90 -16.18
N ALA A 66 18.21 14.18 -16.40
CA ALA A 66 18.96 15.30 -15.83
C ALA A 66 18.96 15.30 -14.30
N TYR A 67 17.85 14.88 -13.67
CA TYR A 67 17.80 14.68 -12.22
C TYR A 67 18.70 13.51 -11.78
N LEU A 68 18.68 12.37 -12.50
CA LEU A 68 19.50 11.22 -12.17
C LEU A 68 21.01 11.51 -12.34
N ASP A 69 21.38 12.32 -13.32
CA ASP A 69 22.77 12.73 -13.60
C ASP A 69 23.43 13.47 -12.43
N GLN A 70 22.63 14.13 -11.58
CA GLN A 70 23.14 14.82 -10.38
C GLN A 70 23.65 13.85 -9.31
N TYR A 71 23.17 12.60 -9.32
CA TYR A 71 23.47 11.61 -8.29
C TYR A 71 24.17 10.36 -8.82
N MET A 72 24.06 10.09 -10.12
CA MET A 72 24.59 8.88 -10.75
C MET A 72 25.51 9.20 -11.92
N VAL A 73 26.76 8.74 -11.77
CA VAL A 73 27.79 8.86 -12.78
C VAL A 73 27.70 7.69 -13.75
N LYS A 74 27.71 7.97 -15.07
CA LYS A 74 27.54 7.00 -16.17
C LYS A 74 26.15 6.33 -16.12
N GLN A 75 26.04 5.07 -16.53
CA GLN A 75 24.78 4.33 -16.65
C GLN A 75 23.78 4.98 -17.63
N ASP A 76 24.29 5.61 -18.69
CA ASP A 76 23.48 6.42 -19.62
C ASP A 76 22.36 5.61 -20.28
N MET A 77 22.67 4.37 -20.68
CA MET A 77 21.68 3.44 -21.22
C MET A 77 20.58 3.10 -20.20
N ALA A 78 20.94 2.82 -18.94
CA ALA A 78 19.97 2.47 -17.91
C ALA A 78 19.08 3.68 -17.55
N LYS A 79 19.67 4.88 -17.42
CA LYS A 79 18.94 6.12 -17.18
C LYS A 79 17.92 6.39 -18.30
N ALA A 80 18.35 6.28 -19.56
CA ALA A 80 17.47 6.51 -20.70
C ALA A 80 16.30 5.52 -20.77
N ILE A 81 16.58 4.22 -20.57
CA ILE A 81 15.55 3.17 -20.58
C ILE A 81 14.55 3.38 -19.44
N LEU A 82 15.04 3.58 -18.22
CA LEU A 82 14.19 3.77 -17.04
C LEU A 82 13.34 5.03 -17.17
N ALA A 83 13.95 6.16 -17.55
CA ALA A 83 13.23 7.41 -17.72
C ALA A 83 12.10 7.27 -18.75
N THR A 84 12.41 6.68 -19.92
CA THR A 84 11.40 6.45 -20.96
C THR A 84 10.27 5.56 -20.45
N LYS A 85 10.60 4.39 -19.90
CA LYS A 85 9.59 3.40 -19.49
C LYS A 85 8.72 3.88 -18.34
N ILE A 86 9.28 4.62 -17.40
CA ILE A 86 8.54 5.16 -16.27
C ILE A 86 7.64 6.31 -16.70
N CYS A 87 8.12 7.23 -17.55
CA CYS A 87 7.26 8.26 -18.13
C CYS A 87 6.12 7.65 -18.94
N THR A 88 6.39 6.63 -19.77
CA THR A 88 5.33 5.91 -20.49
C THR A 88 4.33 5.25 -19.52
N HIS A 89 4.80 4.66 -18.43
CA HIS A 89 3.94 3.99 -17.45
C HIS A 89 2.98 4.98 -16.77
N PHE A 90 3.48 6.11 -16.26
CA PHE A 90 2.62 7.10 -15.60
C PHE A 90 1.72 7.86 -16.58
N ASN A 91 2.19 8.16 -17.79
CA ASN A 91 1.33 8.73 -18.82
C ASN A 91 0.18 7.78 -19.19
N ARG A 92 0.45 6.47 -19.26
CA ARG A 92 -0.60 5.48 -19.50
C ARG A 92 -1.64 5.45 -18.38
N ILE A 93 -1.21 5.56 -17.12
CA ILE A 93 -2.14 5.61 -15.98
C ILE A 93 -3.02 6.88 -16.07
N LYS A 94 -2.42 8.03 -16.35
CA LYS A 94 -3.14 9.29 -16.56
C LYS A 94 -4.19 9.18 -17.69
N HIS A 95 -3.80 8.58 -18.82
CA HIS A 95 -4.73 8.35 -19.93
C HIS A 95 -5.87 7.39 -19.56
N ALA A 96 -5.61 6.34 -18.77
CA ALA A 96 -6.63 5.41 -18.32
C ALA A 96 -7.65 6.09 -17.37
N GLU A 97 -7.22 7.07 -16.58
CA GLU A 97 -8.11 7.89 -15.74
C GLU A 97 -8.95 8.89 -16.55
N ASP A 98 -8.35 9.53 -17.56
CA ASP A 98 -9.00 10.58 -18.34
C ASP A 98 -9.97 10.03 -19.41
N SER A 99 -9.64 8.88 -20.01
CA SER A 99 -10.42 8.24 -21.09
C SER A 99 -10.50 6.71 -20.92
N PRO A 100 -11.41 6.19 -20.09
CA PRO A 100 -11.51 4.76 -19.79
C PRO A 100 -11.89 3.89 -21.01
N ASP A 101 -12.70 4.43 -21.92
CA ASP A 101 -13.27 3.68 -23.06
C ASP A 101 -12.23 3.37 -24.17
N ASP A 102 -11.11 4.11 -24.21
CA ASP A 102 -10.05 3.99 -25.24
C ASP A 102 -8.89 3.08 -24.78
N PHE A 103 -8.95 2.56 -23.55
CA PHE A 103 -7.85 1.81 -22.94
C PHE A 103 -7.61 0.45 -23.60
N ASN A 104 -8.66 -0.21 -24.08
CA ASN A 104 -8.57 -1.55 -24.69
C ASN A 104 -8.06 -1.54 -26.14
N GLU A 105 -8.11 -0.40 -26.83
CA GLU A 105 -7.59 -0.27 -28.21
C GLU A 105 -6.16 0.30 -28.25
N MET A 106 -5.63 0.77 -27.11
CA MET A 106 -4.29 1.33 -27.03
C MET A 106 -3.20 0.24 -27.20
N VAL A 107 -2.51 0.28 -28.33
CA VAL A 107 -1.26 -0.47 -28.57
C VAL A 107 -0.25 -0.08 -27.49
N GLY A 108 -0.03 -0.95 -26.50
CA GLY A 108 0.84 -0.67 -25.35
C GLY A 108 0.19 -0.81 -23.96
N GLY A 109 -1.03 -1.35 -23.86
CA GLY A 109 -1.70 -1.66 -22.59
C GLY A 109 -0.96 -2.64 -21.66
N ILE A 110 0.04 -3.38 -22.16
CA ILE A 110 0.81 -4.35 -21.38
C ILE A 110 1.70 -3.64 -20.34
N LYS A 111 1.58 -4.05 -19.07
CA LYS A 111 2.40 -3.55 -17.95
C LYS A 111 3.90 -3.73 -18.24
N ASN A 112 4.65 -2.64 -18.14
CA ASN A 112 6.10 -2.64 -18.37
C ASN A 112 6.85 -2.93 -17.06
N ASN A 113 7.10 -4.20 -16.78
CA ASN A 113 8.02 -4.59 -15.70
C ASN A 113 9.48 -4.46 -16.19
N VAL A 114 10.41 -4.08 -15.31
CA VAL A 114 11.82 -3.87 -15.67
C VAL A 114 12.71 -4.87 -14.93
N LEU A 115 13.54 -5.60 -15.68
CA LEU A 115 14.61 -6.42 -15.13
C LEU A 115 15.95 -5.69 -15.33
N MET A 116 16.66 -5.43 -14.23
CA MET A 116 17.95 -4.75 -14.26
C MET A 116 19.10 -5.75 -14.06
N ILE A 117 20.01 -5.84 -15.02
CA ILE A 117 21.18 -6.72 -14.96
C ILE A 117 22.44 -5.88 -14.86
N GLY A 118 23.31 -6.22 -13.92
CA GLY A 118 24.62 -5.60 -13.78
C GLY A 118 25.36 -6.09 -12.53
N PRO A 119 26.67 -5.78 -12.38
CA PRO A 119 27.47 -6.15 -11.22
C PRO A 119 26.92 -5.58 -9.91
N THR A 120 27.41 -6.08 -8.78
CA THR A 120 27.14 -5.47 -7.46
C THR A 120 27.77 -4.07 -7.38
N GLY A 121 27.16 -3.17 -6.62
CA GLY A 121 27.72 -1.83 -6.36
C GLY A 121 27.59 -0.79 -7.49
N VAL A 122 26.98 -1.10 -8.64
CA VAL A 122 26.82 -0.14 -9.76
C VAL A 122 25.64 0.83 -9.63
N GLY A 123 24.92 0.80 -8.50
CA GLY A 123 23.81 1.72 -8.23
C GLY A 123 22.42 1.24 -8.69
N LYS A 124 22.22 -0.08 -8.94
CA LYS A 124 20.92 -0.64 -9.37
C LYS A 124 19.77 -0.32 -8.41
N THR A 125 19.97 -0.48 -7.10
CA THR A 125 18.94 -0.11 -6.11
C THR A 125 18.81 1.41 -5.97
N TYR A 126 19.94 2.13 -6.07
CA TYR A 126 19.99 3.56 -5.84
C TYR A 126 19.23 4.35 -6.90
N ILE A 127 19.35 3.97 -8.18
CA ILE A 127 18.64 4.64 -9.28
C ILE A 127 17.12 4.57 -9.09
N ILE A 128 16.58 3.41 -8.72
CA ILE A 128 15.14 3.23 -8.55
C ILE A 128 14.62 4.04 -7.36
N LYS A 129 15.38 4.05 -6.24
CA LYS A 129 15.05 4.88 -5.08
C LYS A 129 15.02 6.38 -5.42
N LEU A 130 15.96 6.85 -6.23
CA LEU A 130 15.98 8.24 -6.70
C LEU A 130 14.77 8.57 -7.57
N ILE A 131 14.38 7.65 -8.46
CA ILE A 131 13.23 7.84 -9.33
C ILE A 131 11.93 7.91 -8.51
N ALA A 132 11.73 6.97 -7.58
CA ALA A 132 10.55 7.00 -6.71
C ALA A 132 10.45 8.32 -5.92
N LYS A 133 11.59 8.79 -5.37
CA LYS A 133 11.67 10.08 -4.68
C LYS A 133 11.37 11.26 -5.59
N LYS A 134 11.84 11.25 -6.84
CA LYS A 134 11.61 12.34 -7.81
C LYS A 134 10.15 12.45 -8.22
N ILE A 135 9.49 11.31 -8.36
CA ILE A 135 8.08 11.23 -8.75
C ILE A 135 7.15 11.47 -7.55
N GLY A 136 7.60 11.11 -6.34
CA GLY A 136 6.82 11.26 -5.11
C GLY A 136 5.83 10.11 -4.91
N VAL A 137 6.20 8.90 -5.32
CA VAL A 137 5.39 7.67 -5.17
C VAL A 137 5.93 6.77 -4.06
N PRO A 138 5.08 5.95 -3.43
CA PRO A 138 5.51 4.95 -2.45
C PRO A 138 6.55 4.00 -3.05
N PHE A 139 7.52 3.59 -2.23
CA PHE A 139 8.60 2.70 -2.67
C PHE A 139 8.87 1.61 -1.64
N VAL A 140 8.79 0.35 -2.08
CA VAL A 140 9.14 -0.80 -1.26
C VAL A 140 10.28 -1.58 -1.90
N LYS A 141 11.24 -1.97 -1.07
CA LYS A 141 12.33 -2.88 -1.43
C LYS A 141 12.10 -4.25 -0.80
N GLY A 142 11.95 -5.28 -1.63
CA GLY A 142 11.99 -6.68 -1.25
C GLY A 142 13.33 -7.34 -1.58
N ASP A 143 13.72 -8.33 -0.79
CA ASP A 143 14.83 -9.24 -1.10
C ASP A 143 14.25 -10.61 -1.45
N ALA A 144 14.51 -11.11 -2.66
CA ALA A 144 13.94 -12.35 -3.16
C ALA A 144 14.28 -13.56 -2.28
N THR A 145 15.40 -13.54 -1.56
CA THR A 145 15.84 -14.64 -0.70
C THR A 145 15.01 -14.79 0.57
N LYS A 146 14.24 -13.75 0.94
CA LYS A 146 13.43 -13.74 2.16
C LYS A 146 12.04 -14.36 1.96
N PHE A 147 11.62 -14.57 0.72
CA PHE A 147 10.31 -15.13 0.41
C PHE A 147 10.32 -16.66 0.44
N SER A 148 9.17 -17.24 0.77
CA SER A 148 8.95 -18.70 0.71
C SER A 148 7.58 -19.01 0.14
N GLU A 149 7.42 -20.15 -0.53
CA GLU A 149 6.16 -20.54 -1.19
C GLU A 149 4.97 -20.63 -0.23
N THR A 150 5.20 -21.11 0.98
CA THR A 150 4.15 -21.33 1.98
C THR A 150 4.00 -20.19 2.98
N GLY A 151 4.87 -19.18 2.94
CA GLY A 151 4.92 -18.12 3.97
C GLY A 151 5.26 -18.62 5.39
N TYR A 152 5.60 -19.91 5.56
CA TYR A 152 5.73 -20.53 6.89
C TYR A 152 7.12 -20.34 7.53
N VAL A 153 8.17 -20.22 6.72
CA VAL A 153 9.57 -20.06 7.18
C VAL A 153 10.22 -18.79 6.58
N GLY A 154 9.52 -18.07 5.71
CA GLY A 154 9.91 -16.79 5.11
C GLY A 154 8.70 -15.91 4.85
N GLY A 155 8.90 -14.66 4.43
CA GLY A 155 7.81 -13.72 4.17
C GLY A 155 6.95 -14.14 2.98
N ASP A 156 5.72 -13.63 2.93
CA ASP A 156 4.85 -13.75 1.76
C ASP A 156 5.23 -12.68 0.73
N VAL A 157 5.18 -13.02 -0.54
CA VAL A 157 5.39 -12.06 -1.64
C VAL A 157 4.30 -10.98 -1.63
N GLU A 158 3.08 -11.33 -1.21
CA GLU A 158 1.96 -10.39 -1.11
C GLU A 158 2.21 -9.30 -0.06
N ASP A 159 3.10 -9.55 0.91
CA ASP A 159 3.50 -8.55 1.90
C ASP A 159 4.18 -7.33 1.25
N LEU A 160 4.79 -7.47 0.06
CA LEU A 160 5.32 -6.32 -0.67
C LEU A 160 4.27 -5.28 -1.00
N VAL A 161 3.05 -5.72 -1.33
CA VAL A 161 1.93 -4.84 -1.65
C VAL A 161 1.35 -4.25 -0.36
N ARG A 162 1.26 -5.05 0.71
CA ARG A 162 0.83 -4.57 2.04
C ARG A 162 1.78 -3.50 2.57
N ASP A 163 3.09 -3.71 2.44
CA ASP A 163 4.11 -2.74 2.82
C ASP A 163 4.06 -1.48 1.94
N LEU A 164 3.66 -1.60 0.67
CA LEU A 164 3.51 -0.45 -0.23
C LEU A 164 2.33 0.44 0.19
N VAL A 165 1.23 -0.18 0.63
CA VAL A 165 0.08 0.52 1.20
C VAL A 165 0.45 1.23 2.50
N ARG A 166 1.25 0.58 3.36
CA ARG A 166 1.76 1.21 4.58
C ARG A 166 2.66 2.42 4.28
N GLU A 167 3.56 2.30 3.30
CA GLU A 167 4.41 3.40 2.85
C GLU A 167 3.58 4.55 2.22
N ALA A 168 2.36 4.26 1.77
CA ALA A 168 1.40 5.23 1.26
C ALA A 168 0.49 5.83 2.35
N ASP A 169 0.78 5.64 3.65
CA ASP A 169 -0.08 6.07 4.77
C ASP A 169 -1.53 5.54 4.66
N ASP A 170 -1.68 4.29 4.23
CA ASP A 170 -2.94 3.59 3.96
C ASP A 170 -3.80 4.20 2.80
N ASP A 171 -3.20 5.08 1.98
CA ASP A 171 -3.82 5.58 0.75
C ASP A 171 -3.69 4.56 -0.39
N ILE A 172 -4.76 3.81 -0.64
CA ILE A 172 -4.80 2.77 -1.69
C ILE A 172 -4.57 3.36 -3.08
N GLN A 173 -5.12 4.54 -3.37
CA GLN A 173 -4.96 5.17 -4.68
C GLN A 173 -3.48 5.53 -4.89
N LEU A 174 -2.84 6.10 -3.88
CA LEU A 174 -1.41 6.41 -3.94
C LEU A 174 -0.55 5.15 -4.04
N ALA A 175 -0.91 4.07 -3.33
CA ALA A 175 -0.20 2.80 -3.37
C ALA A 175 -0.25 2.13 -4.75
N GLN A 176 -1.36 2.26 -5.49
CA GLN A 176 -1.50 1.75 -6.87
C GLN A 176 -0.50 2.38 -7.85
N HIS A 177 0.01 3.57 -7.54
CA HIS A 177 1.07 4.25 -8.30
C HIS A 177 2.49 3.96 -7.79
N GLY A 178 2.62 3.14 -6.75
CA GLY A 178 3.88 2.85 -6.09
C GLY A 178 4.83 1.96 -6.89
N ILE A 179 6.10 1.92 -6.44
CA ILE A 179 7.17 1.14 -7.06
C ILE A 179 7.61 0.03 -6.10
N ILE A 180 7.54 -1.22 -6.57
CA ILE A 180 8.10 -2.38 -5.89
C ILE A 180 9.41 -2.75 -6.57
N TYR A 181 10.49 -2.80 -5.79
CA TYR A 181 11.81 -3.23 -6.25
C TYR A 181 12.22 -4.53 -5.55
N ILE A 182 12.50 -5.56 -6.35
CA ILE A 182 12.95 -6.86 -5.85
C ILE A 182 14.43 -7.02 -6.16
N ASP A 183 15.22 -7.17 -5.10
CA ASP A 183 16.66 -7.40 -5.16
C ASP A 183 16.97 -8.91 -5.10
N GLU A 184 18.19 -9.29 -5.46
CA GLU A 184 18.68 -10.68 -5.40
C GLU A 184 17.82 -11.72 -6.17
N ILE A 185 17.12 -11.29 -7.23
CA ILE A 185 16.28 -12.17 -8.06
C ILE A 185 17.08 -13.33 -8.68
N ASP A 186 18.39 -13.17 -8.86
CA ASP A 186 19.28 -14.24 -9.34
C ASP A 186 19.36 -15.43 -8.38
N LYS A 187 19.09 -15.24 -7.08
CA LYS A 187 19.17 -16.29 -6.06
C LYS A 187 18.01 -17.27 -6.11
N ILE A 188 16.86 -16.80 -6.59
CA ILE A 188 15.67 -17.64 -6.76
C ILE A 188 15.57 -18.24 -8.16
N ALA A 189 16.47 -17.87 -9.09
CA ALA A 189 16.54 -18.47 -10.42
C ALA A 189 16.84 -19.97 -10.31
N SER A 190 16.06 -20.79 -11.01
CA SER A 190 16.22 -22.25 -11.02
C SER A 190 17.52 -22.63 -11.73
N SER A 191 18.36 -23.45 -11.10
CA SER A 191 19.53 -24.01 -11.80
C SER A 191 19.11 -25.18 -12.68
N HIS A 192 19.43 -25.16 -13.97
CA HIS A 192 19.10 -26.21 -14.95
C HIS A 192 19.66 -27.61 -14.62
N ASN A 193 20.55 -27.76 -13.62
CA ASN A 193 21.31 -28.98 -13.35
C ASN A 193 20.95 -29.72 -12.06
N LEU A 194 19.92 -29.31 -11.32
CA LEU A 194 19.49 -30.05 -10.12
C LEU A 194 18.42 -31.09 -10.50
N ILE A 195 18.83 -32.36 -10.54
CA ILE A 195 17.94 -33.52 -10.57
C ILE A 195 17.35 -33.65 -9.15
N GLY A 196 16.27 -32.91 -8.89
CA GLY A 196 15.55 -32.89 -7.61
C GLY A 196 14.45 -31.83 -7.64
N ALA A 197 13.41 -31.99 -6.83
CA ALA A 197 12.32 -31.02 -6.78
C ALA A 197 12.81 -29.73 -6.08
N ASP A 198 13.09 -28.69 -6.87
CA ASP A 198 13.42 -27.34 -6.37
C ASP A 198 12.12 -26.59 -6.02
N VAL A 199 11.35 -27.17 -5.10
CA VAL A 199 9.98 -26.74 -4.74
C VAL A 199 10.00 -25.32 -4.18
N SER A 200 10.98 -25.02 -3.32
CA SER A 200 11.03 -23.72 -2.63
C SER A 200 11.38 -22.53 -3.53
N ARG A 201 12.35 -22.66 -4.46
CA ARG A 201 12.76 -21.51 -5.30
C ARG A 201 11.80 -21.25 -6.44
N THR A 202 11.34 -22.33 -7.08
CA THR A 202 10.32 -22.26 -8.13
C THR A 202 8.99 -21.76 -7.57
N GLY A 203 8.64 -22.14 -6.34
CA GLY A 203 7.46 -21.65 -5.63
C GLY A 203 7.46 -20.13 -5.46
N VAL A 204 8.60 -19.52 -5.08
CA VAL A 204 8.73 -18.05 -4.99
C VAL A 204 8.54 -17.39 -6.35
N GLN A 205 9.14 -17.94 -7.43
CA GLN A 205 8.94 -17.39 -8.78
C GLN A 205 7.45 -17.41 -9.19
N ARG A 206 6.72 -18.49 -8.85
CA ARG A 206 5.28 -18.57 -9.11
C ARG A 206 4.48 -17.58 -8.27
N ALA A 207 4.82 -17.41 -7.01
CA ALA A 207 4.18 -16.43 -6.13
C ALA A 207 4.36 -14.99 -6.66
N LEU A 208 5.52 -14.68 -7.25
CA LEU A 208 5.81 -13.39 -7.88
C LEU A 208 4.99 -13.09 -9.14
N LEU A 209 4.44 -14.11 -9.81
CA LEU A 209 3.58 -13.88 -10.98
C LEU A 209 2.28 -13.16 -10.59
N LYS A 210 1.71 -13.47 -9.42
CA LYS A 210 0.47 -12.86 -8.94
C LYS A 210 0.55 -11.32 -8.92
N PRO A 211 1.48 -10.65 -8.20
CA PRO A 211 1.58 -9.18 -8.20
C PRO A 211 2.07 -8.59 -9.52
N MET A 212 2.67 -9.41 -10.41
CA MET A 212 3.05 -8.96 -11.75
C MET A 212 1.82 -8.86 -12.67
N GLU A 213 0.84 -9.74 -12.49
CA GLU A 213 -0.44 -9.77 -13.17
C GLU A 213 -1.49 -8.89 -12.47
N GLU A 214 -2.70 -8.82 -13.03
CA GLU A 214 -3.84 -8.15 -12.38
C GLU A 214 -4.41 -9.08 -11.31
N THR A 215 -4.14 -8.78 -10.04
CA THR A 215 -4.59 -9.58 -8.90
C THR A 215 -5.13 -8.70 -7.76
N GLU A 216 -6.13 -9.20 -7.05
CA GLU A 216 -6.64 -8.60 -5.82
C GLU A 216 -5.94 -9.23 -4.61
N ILE A 217 -5.39 -8.41 -3.72
CA ILE A 217 -4.64 -8.86 -2.54
C ILE A 217 -5.40 -8.41 -1.30
N ASP A 218 -5.63 -9.34 -0.36
CA ASP A 218 -6.20 -8.99 0.93
C ASP A 218 -5.15 -8.23 1.78
N LEU A 219 -5.54 -7.05 2.25
CA LEU A 219 -4.73 -6.19 3.10
C LEU A 219 -4.66 -6.71 4.54
N LYS A 220 -5.57 -7.60 4.94
CA LYS A 220 -5.48 -8.28 6.23
C LYS A 220 -4.45 -9.40 6.14
N VAL A 221 -3.57 -9.44 7.14
CA VAL A 221 -2.66 -10.56 7.32
C VAL A 221 -3.49 -11.74 7.84
N PRO A 222 -3.39 -12.94 7.22
CA PRO A 222 -4.07 -14.14 7.72
C PRO A 222 -3.56 -14.61 9.09
#